data_AF-R4X3R4-F1
#
_entry.id   AF-R4X3R4-F1
#
_cell.length_a   1.000
_cell.length_b   1.000
_cell.length_c   1.000
_cell.angle_alpha   90.00
_cell.angle_beta   90.00
_cell.angle_gamma   90.00
#
_symmetry.space_group_name_H-M   'P 1'
#
loop_
_entity.id
_entity.type
_entity.pdbx_description
1 polymer ?
#
loop_
_entity_poly.entity_id
_entity_poly.type
_entity_poly.pdbx_seq_one_letter_code
_entity_poly.pdbx_strand_id
1 'polypeptide(L)'
;MRTLAGLTHIALYALLIVLPLMGWANASSRDWPVALFARIPLPYLSSPGSRFGHALGDWHANLAWVLLALVVLHVCAAIYHHLVLRDGTLIRMLPTSRDSKSTS
;
A
#
# COMPACT_ATOMS: atom_id res chain seq x y z
N MET A 1 -18.32 -12.40 -5.03
CA MET A 1 -17.67 -11.64 -3.94
C MET A 1 -16.18 -11.98 -3.76
N ARG A 2 -15.78 -13.26 -3.68
CA ARG A 2 -14.37 -13.66 -3.40
C ARG A 2 -13.33 -13.16 -4.41
N THR A 3 -13.65 -13.17 -5.71
CA THR A 3 -12.73 -12.72 -6.78
C THR A 3 -12.49 -11.21 -6.75
N LEU A 4 -13.54 -10.41 -6.55
CA LEU A 4 -13.44 -8.94 -6.42
C LEU A 4 -12.60 -8.52 -5.21
N ALA A 5 -12.77 -9.21 -4.07
CA ALA A 5 -11.99 -8.99 -2.86
C ALA A 5 -10.50 -9.36 -3.03
N GLY A 6 -10.22 -10.44 -3.78
CA GLY A 6 -8.85 -10.82 -4.15
C GLY A 6 -8.19 -9.82 -5.10
N LEU A 7 -8.93 -9.32 -6.09
CA LEU A 7 -8.42 -8.35 -7.06
C LEU A 7 -8.06 -7.01 -6.40
N THR A 8 -8.91 -6.52 -5.50
CA THR A 8 -8.63 -5.30 -4.72
C THR A 8 -7.41 -5.49 -3.82
N HIS A 9 -7.26 -6.65 -3.16
CA HIS A 9 -6.06 -6.93 -2.37
C HIS A 9 -4.78 -6.90 -3.21
N ILE A 10 -4.79 -7.55 -4.37
CA ILE A 10 -3.62 -7.58 -5.28
C ILE A 10 -3.31 -6.16 -5.76
N ALA A 11 -4.33 -5.38 -6.14
CA ALA A 11 -4.16 -4.00 -6.58
C ALA A 11 -3.54 -3.12 -5.46
N LEU A 12 -4.02 -3.26 -4.22
CA LEU A 12 -3.47 -2.54 -3.07
C LEU A 12 -2.00 -2.91 -2.83
N TYR A 13 -1.64 -4.20 -2.86
CA TYR A 13 -0.25 -4.61 -2.70
C TYR A 13 0.65 -4.12 -3.83
N ALA A 14 0.18 -4.15 -5.07
CA ALA A 14 0.93 -3.61 -6.21
C ALA A 14 1.18 -2.10 -6.02
N LEU A 15 0.15 -1.33 -5.66
CA LEU A 15 0.25 0.11 -5.41
C LEU A 15 1.20 0.43 -4.24
N LEU A 16 1.19 -0.38 -3.18
CA LEU A 16 2.08 -0.22 -2.02
C LEU A 16 3.56 -0.39 -2.39
N ILE A 17 3.90 -1.12 -3.45
CA ILE A 17 5.29 -1.27 -3.92
C ILE A 17 5.61 -0.21 -4.96
N VAL A 18 4.71 0.04 -5.91
CA VAL A 18 4.94 0.97 -7.02
C VAL A 18 5.07 2.41 -6.54
N LEU A 19 4.22 2.86 -5.61
CA LEU A 19 4.25 4.24 -5.13
C LEU A 19 5.58 4.62 -4.46
N PRO A 20 6.13 3.85 -3.50
CA PRO A 20 7.45 4.13 -2.95
C PRO A 20 8.58 4.16 -3.99
N LEU A 21 8.54 3.26 -4.98
CA LEU A 21 9.55 3.25 -6.06
C LEU A 21 9.46 4.51 -6.92
N MET A 22 8.25 4.94 -7.29
CA MET A 22 8.05 6.21 -8.01
C MET A 22 8.46 7.42 -7.18
N GLY A 23 8.15 7.42 -5.89
CA GLY A 23 8.55 8.49 -4.96
C GLY A 23 10.07 8.57 -4.80
N TRP A 24 10.74 7.43 -4.68
CA TRP A 24 12.20 7.35 -4.60
C TRP A 24 12.87 7.77 -5.92
N ALA A 25 12.30 7.42 -7.08
CA ALA A 25 12.77 7.93 -8.37
C ALA A 25 12.63 9.47 -8.48
N ASN A 26 11.48 10.03 -8.10
CA ASN A 26 11.29 11.49 -8.08
C ASN A 26 12.19 12.19 -7.05
N ALA A 27 12.43 11.59 -5.88
CA ALA A 27 13.40 12.11 -4.90
C ALA A 27 14.82 12.10 -5.49
N SER A 28 15.18 11.03 -6.19
CA SER A 28 16.47 10.89 -6.88
C SER A 28 16.66 11.96 -7.95
N SER A 29 15.63 12.27 -8.75
CA SER A 29 15.73 13.32 -9.77
C SER A 29 15.85 14.74 -9.19
N ARG A 30 15.50 14.93 -7.91
CA ARG A 30 15.61 16.20 -7.19
C ARG A 30 16.90 16.32 -6.37
N ASP A 31 17.85 15.39 -6.52
CA ASP A 31 19.06 15.29 -5.68
C ASP A 31 18.75 15.19 -4.17
N TRP A 32 17.60 14.63 -3.81
CA TRP A 32 17.25 14.47 -2.40
C TRP A 32 17.95 13.23 -1.83
N PRO A 33 18.71 13.37 -0.72
CA PRO A 33 19.35 12.24 -0.08
C PRO A 33 18.28 11.35 0.56
N VAL A 34 18.11 10.13 0.04
CA VAL A 34 17.21 9.12 0.62
C VAL A 34 18.04 8.11 1.40
N ALA A 35 17.70 7.89 2.67
CA ALA A 35 18.38 6.92 3.52
C ALA A 35 17.37 6.00 4.23
N LEU A 36 17.60 4.69 4.16
CA LEU A 36 16.85 3.73 4.98
C LEU A 36 17.24 3.90 6.44
N PHE A 37 16.22 4.04 7.30
CA PHE A 37 16.38 4.23 8.74
C PHE A 37 17.33 5.38 9.10
N ALA A 38 17.43 6.40 8.24
CA ALA A 38 18.39 7.51 8.34
C ALA A 38 19.87 7.09 8.45
N ARG A 39 20.21 5.84 8.13
CA ARG A 39 21.56 5.27 8.32
C ARG A 39 22.16 4.72 7.03
N ILE A 40 21.36 4.10 6.17
CA ILE A 40 21.85 3.44 4.96
C ILE A 40 21.47 4.32 3.77
N PRO A 41 22.41 5.07 3.17
CA PRO A 41 22.11 5.85 1.98
C PRO A 41 21.72 4.91 0.84
N LEU A 42 20.62 5.24 0.17
CA LEU A 42 20.13 4.48 -0.96
C LEU A 42 20.73 5.01 -2.27
N PRO A 43 20.97 4.14 -3.27
CA PRO A 43 21.43 4.59 -4.57
C PRO A 43 20.35 5.44 -5.27
N TYR A 44 20.78 6.29 -6.19
CA TYR A 44 19.85 7.03 -7.02
C TYR A 44 19.15 6.08 -8.01
N LEU A 45 17.81 6.10 -8.02
CA LEU A 45 17.00 5.33 -8.98
C LEU A 45 16.94 6.00 -10.37
N SER A 46 17.15 7.31 -10.41
CA SER A 46 17.17 8.09 -11.64
C SER A 46 18.19 9.21 -11.54
N SER A 47 18.76 9.63 -12.67
CA SER A 47 19.68 10.75 -12.72
C SER A 47 19.04 12.05 -12.22
N PRO A 48 19.81 12.91 -11.53
CA PRO A 48 19.38 14.26 -11.19
C PRO A 48 18.91 15.06 -12.40
N GLY A 49 17.83 15.82 -12.25
CA GLY A 49 17.21 16.60 -13.33
C GLY A 49 16.55 15.77 -14.43
N SER A 50 16.44 14.44 -14.29
CA SER A 50 15.82 13.62 -15.34
C SER A 50 14.34 13.92 -15.49
N ARG A 51 13.90 14.15 -16.73
CA ARG A 51 12.48 14.31 -17.07
C ARG A 51 11.65 13.09 -16.66
N PHE A 52 12.27 11.90 -16.68
CA PHE A 52 11.64 10.65 -16.28
C PHE A 52 11.31 10.63 -14.78
N GLY A 53 12.26 10.98 -13.90
CA GLY A 53 12.00 11.02 -12.46
C GLY A 53 10.94 12.06 -12.07
N HIS A 54 10.94 13.22 -12.72
CA HIS A 54 9.88 14.22 -12.55
C HIS A 54 8.50 13.69 -12.97
N ALA A 55 8.41 13.07 -14.16
CA ALA A 55 7.16 12.47 -14.63
C ALA A 55 6.66 11.37 -13.68
N LEU A 56 7.55 10.56 -13.10
CA LEU A 56 7.18 9.58 -12.08
C LEU A 56 6.63 10.25 -10.81
N GLY A 57 7.10 11.44 -10.45
CA GLY A 57 6.54 12.24 -9.36
C GLY A 57 5.10 12.67 -9.62
N ASP A 58 4.80 13.13 -10.83
CA ASP A 58 3.45 13.54 -11.23
C ASP A 58 2.49 12.33 -11.24
N TRP A 59 2.95 11.20 -11.80
CA TRP A 59 2.19 9.94 -11.76
C TRP A 59 2.01 9.41 -10.34
N HIS A 60 3.02 9.54 -9.47
CA HIS A 60 2.93 9.15 -8.06
C HIS A 60 1.80 9.88 -7.35
N ALA A 61 1.66 11.19 -7.55
CA ALA A 61 0.59 11.97 -6.94
C ALA A 61 -0.81 11.48 -7.39
N ASN A 62 -0.97 11.21 -8.69
CA ASN A 62 -2.23 10.69 -9.24
C ASN A 62 -2.55 9.29 -8.69
N LEU A 63 -1.55 8.40 -8.66
CA LEU A 63 -1.71 7.03 -8.15
C LEU A 63 -1.94 7.01 -6.63
N ALA A 64 -1.44 7.99 -5.88
CA ALA A 64 -1.72 8.13 -4.45
C ALA A 64 -3.20 8.42 -4.20
N TRP A 65 -3.83 9.27 -5.01
CA TRP A 65 -5.28 9.51 -4.96
C TRP A 65 -6.09 8.25 -5.32
N VAL A 66 -5.64 7.51 -6.33
CA VAL A 66 -6.28 6.22 -6.71
C VAL A 66 -6.16 5.21 -5.58
N LEU A 67 -4.98 5.07 -4.95
CA LEU A 67 -4.78 4.20 -3.80
C LEU A 67 -5.70 4.59 -2.65
N LEU A 68 -5.79 5.88 -2.32
CA LEU A 68 -6.69 6.36 -1.27
C LEU A 68 -8.14 5.97 -1.54
N ALA A 69 -8.63 6.19 -2.76
CA ALA A 69 -9.99 5.81 -3.16
C ALA A 69 -10.21 4.28 -3.04
N LEU A 70 -9.24 3.47 -3.47
CA LEU A 70 -9.31 2.01 -3.34
C LEU A 70 -9.30 1.54 -1.89
N VAL A 71 -8.51 2.17 -1.02
CA VAL A 71 -8.49 1.87 0.42
C VAL A 71 -9.84 2.18 1.04
N VAL A 72 -10.42 3.36 0.77
CA VAL A 72 -11.75 3.72 1.27
C VAL A 72 -12.79 2.71 0.79
N LEU A 73 -12.81 2.39 -0.51
CA LEU A 73 -13.72 1.39 -1.07
C LEU A 73 -13.55 0.02 -0.40
N HIS A 74 -12.31 -0.41 -0.18
CA HIS A 74 -11.99 -1.69 0.45
C HIS A 74 -12.51 -1.74 1.89
N VAL A 75 -12.28 -0.69 2.68
CA VAL A 75 -12.76 -0.57 4.06
C VAL A 75 -14.28 -0.54 4.10
N CYS A 76 -14.94 0.26 3.26
CA CYS A 76 -16.39 0.31 3.17
C CYS A 76 -16.98 -1.07 2.80
N ALA A 77 -16.38 -1.77 1.84
CA ALA A 77 -16.80 -3.12 1.48
C ALA A 77 -16.62 -4.11 2.63
N ALA A 78 -15.48 -4.07 3.34
CA ALA A 78 -15.23 -4.92 4.50
C ALA A 78 -16.27 -4.70 5.61
N ILE A 79 -16.60 -3.44 5.91
CA ILE A 79 -17.63 -3.07 6.89
C ILE A 79 -19.02 -3.52 6.42
N TYR A 80 -19.37 -3.30 5.15
CA TYR A 80 -20.66 -3.74 4.60
C TYR A 80 -20.83 -5.26 4.68
N HIS A 81 -19.79 -6.01 4.32
CA HIS A 81 -19.78 -7.47 4.45
C HIS A 81 -19.92 -7.93 5.90
N HIS A 82 -19.29 -7.22 6.84
CA HIS A 82 -19.35 -7.55 8.25
C HIS A 82 -20.71 -7.23 8.89
N LEU A 83 -21.27 -6.04 8.62
CA LEU A 83 -22.51 -5.59 9.26
C LEU A 83 -23.78 -6.11 8.59
N VAL A 84 -23.82 -6.12 7.25
CA VAL A 84 -25.02 -6.48 6.48
C VAL A 84 -25.04 -7.97 6.16
N LEU A 85 -23.94 -8.51 5.62
CA LEU A 85 -23.86 -9.93 5.27
C LEU A 85 -23.52 -10.82 6.47
N ARG A 86 -23.14 -10.24 7.63
CA ARG A 86 -22.65 -10.95 8.82
C ARG A 86 -21.56 -11.97 8.48
N ASP A 87 -20.80 -11.69 7.44
CA ASP A 87 -19.77 -12.58 6.95
C ASP A 87 -18.54 -12.43 7.87
N GLY A 88 -17.95 -13.56 8.27
CA GLY A 88 -16.82 -13.60 9.21
C GLY A 88 -15.49 -13.06 8.64
N THR A 89 -15.55 -12.26 7.56
CA THR A 89 -14.39 -11.71 6.85
C THR A 89 -13.53 -10.83 7.74
N LEU A 90 -14.14 -10.00 8.59
CA LEU A 90 -13.42 -9.16 9.56
C LEU A 90 -12.72 -10.01 10.65
N ILE A 91 -13.38 -11.09 11.10
CA ILE A 91 -12.85 -12.02 12.11
C ILE A 91 -11.62 -12.77 11.58
N ARG A 92 -11.52 -12.98 10.26
CA ARG A 92 -10.36 -13.59 9.61
C ARG A 92 -9.15 -12.68 9.48
N MET A 93 -9.33 -11.36 9.53
CA MET A 93 -8.23 -10.38 9.52
C MET A 93 -7.74 -10.05 10.93
N LEU A 94 -8.56 -10.29 11.95
CA LEU A 94 -8.15 -10.16 13.33
C LEU A 94 -7.26 -11.35 13.72
N PRO A 95 -6.12 -11.10 14.41
CA PRO A 95 -5.39 -12.16 15.07
C PRO A 95 -6.31 -12.71 16.17
N THR A 96 -6.99 -13.82 15.89
CA THR A 96 -7.70 -14.57 16.93
C THR A 96 -6.65 -15.13 17.87
N SER A 97 -6.52 -14.51 19.04
CA SER A 97 -5.88 -15.14 20.19
C SER A 97 -6.66 -16.42 20.48
N ARG A 98 -6.16 -17.54 19.97
CA ARG A 98 -6.52 -18.85 20.52
C ARG A 98 -5.91 -18.87 21.92
N ASP A 99 -6.70 -18.48 22.90
CA ASP A 99 -6.39 -18.78 24.30
C ASP A 99 -6.26 -20.30 24.41
N SER A 100 -5.01 -20.75 24.46
CA SER A 100 -4.68 -22.08 24.93
C SER A 100 -5.08 -22.14 26.40
N LYS A 101 -6.30 -22.65 26.67
CA LYS A 101 -6.58 -23.32 27.93
C LYS A 101 -5.60 -24.48 28.04
N SER A 102 -4.42 -24.22 28.58
CA SER A 102 -3.58 -25.23 29.19
C SER A 102 -4.31 -25.68 30.45
N THR A 103 -5.03 -26.77 30.31
CA THR A 103 -5.57 -27.59 31.38
C THR A 103 -4.47 -27.99 32.36
N SER A 104 -4.80 -27.85 33.65
CA SER A 104 -4.34 -28.61 34.84
C SER A 104 -2.84 -28.89 35.00
#